data_AF-C5H428-F1
#
_entry.id   AF-C5H428-F1
#
_cell.length_a   1.000
_cell.length_b   1.000
_cell.length_c   1.000
_cell.angle_alpha   90.00
_cell.angle_beta   90.00
_cell.angle_gamma   90.00
#
_symmetry.space_group_name_H-M   'P 1'
#
loop_
_entity.id
_entity.type
_entity.pdbx_description
1 polymer ?
#
loop_
_entity_poly.entity_id
_entity_poly.type
_entity_poly.pdbx_seq_one_letter_code
_entity_poly.pdbx_strand_id
1 'polypeptide(L)'
;YQLEKAGHIHPETRIIGVGRAEWDAAAYRKVVHEALDTFLKEPLDDALWQRLSDRLDFCNLDVNDTEQFQRLAERVTPQQRVTINYFAMPPSTFGAICQGLGHAGMNLQPSRIVMEKPLGTDLASSRAINDQVARYFDEDQVY
;
A
#
# COMPACT_ATOMS: atom_id res chain seq x y z
N TYR A 1 3.07 5.91 -12.41
CA TYR A 1 3.17 6.54 -13.73
C TYR A 1 4.26 5.93 -14.61
N GLN A 2 5.55 6.05 -14.26
CA GLN A 2 6.63 5.56 -15.14
C GLN A 2 6.56 4.06 -15.45
N LEU A 3 6.15 3.21 -14.50
CA LEU A 3 5.90 1.78 -14.76
C LEU A 3 4.72 1.53 -15.70
N GLU A 4 3.66 2.35 -15.64
CA GLU A 4 2.54 2.29 -16.59
C GLU A 4 3.01 2.72 -17.99
N LYS A 5 3.84 3.77 -18.07
CA LYS A 5 4.44 4.26 -19.32
C LYS A 5 5.31 3.19 -19.99
N ALA A 6 6.08 2.46 -19.19
CA ALA A 6 6.95 1.37 -19.64
C ALA A 6 6.20 0.06 -19.93
N GLY A 7 4.90 -0.03 -19.64
CA GLY A 7 4.13 -1.26 -19.82
C GLY A 7 4.53 -2.37 -18.85
N HIS A 8 5.04 -2.03 -17.66
CA HIS A 8 5.49 -2.98 -16.64
C HIS A 8 4.45 -3.25 -15.54
N ILE A 9 3.23 -2.75 -15.70
CA ILE A 9 2.11 -3.01 -14.80
C ILE A 9 1.16 -3.99 -15.50
N HIS A 10 0.83 -5.09 -14.82
CA HIS A 10 -0.15 -6.05 -15.33
C HIS A 10 -1.50 -5.35 -15.61
N PRO A 11 -2.21 -5.67 -16.71
CA PRO A 11 -3.46 -4.98 -17.07
C PRO A 11 -4.54 -4.99 -16.00
N GLU A 12 -4.57 -5.99 -15.12
CA GLU A 12 -5.55 -6.12 -14.04
C GLU A 12 -5.08 -5.59 -12.69
N THR A 13 -3.87 -5.00 -12.61
CA THR A 13 -3.36 -4.41 -11.37
C THR A 13 -4.26 -3.26 -10.93
N ARG A 14 -4.64 -3.29 -9.64
CA ARG A 14 -5.30 -2.20 -8.93
C ARG A 14 -4.31 -1.53 -7.98
N ILE A 15 -4.49 -0.25 -7.73
CA ILE A 15 -3.66 0.53 -6.81
C ILE A 15 -4.61 1.20 -5.83
N ILE A 16 -4.55 0.78 -4.56
CA ILE A 16 -5.47 1.26 -3.53
C ILE A 16 -4.66 2.12 -2.57
N GLY A 17 -4.95 3.42 -2.55
CA GLY A 17 -4.46 4.30 -1.50
C GLY A 17 -5.15 3.97 -0.18
N VAL A 18 -4.43 4.08 0.93
CA VAL A 18 -4.96 3.75 2.26
C VAL A 18 -4.58 4.88 3.20
N GLY A 19 -5.55 5.35 3.98
CA GLY A 19 -5.30 6.38 4.99
C GLY A 19 -6.56 6.89 5.66
N ARG A 20 -6.38 7.88 6.53
CA ARG A 20 -7.46 8.45 7.37
C ARG A 20 -8.23 9.60 6.70
N ALA A 21 -7.88 9.95 5.47
CA ALA A 21 -8.69 10.91 4.72
C ALA A 21 -10.11 10.35 4.55
N GLU A 22 -11.08 11.21 4.29
CA GLU A 22 -12.43 10.81 3.86
C GLU A 22 -12.55 11.02 2.36
N TRP A 23 -11.77 10.25 1.59
CA TRP A 23 -11.75 10.35 0.14
C TRP A 23 -12.53 9.21 -0.50
N ASP A 24 -13.23 9.55 -1.59
CA ASP A 24 -13.65 8.57 -2.57
C ASP A 24 -12.58 8.41 -3.66
N ALA A 25 -12.84 7.53 -4.64
CA ALA A 25 -11.91 7.29 -5.74
C ALA A 25 -11.67 8.55 -6.60
N ALA A 26 -12.68 9.42 -6.77
CA ALA A 26 -12.55 10.62 -7.59
C ALA A 26 -11.65 11.66 -6.90
N ALA A 27 -11.85 11.90 -5.61
CA ALA A 27 -11.00 12.75 -4.79
C ALA A 27 -9.56 12.24 -4.76
N TYR A 28 -9.36 10.92 -4.60
CA TYR A 28 -8.02 10.35 -4.61
C TYR A 28 -7.33 10.48 -5.98
N ARG A 29 -8.04 10.25 -7.09
CA ARG A 29 -7.51 10.47 -8.44
C ARG A 29 -7.06 11.91 -8.64
N LYS A 30 -7.82 12.89 -8.12
CA LYS A 30 -7.43 14.30 -8.17
C LYS A 30 -6.11 14.55 -7.42
N VAL A 31 -5.97 14.01 -6.21
CA VAL A 31 -4.71 14.12 -5.43
C VAL A 31 -3.54 13.51 -6.19
N VAL A 32 -3.72 12.35 -6.80
CA VAL A 32 -2.65 11.71 -7.60
C VAL A 32 -2.32 12.52 -8.85
N HIS A 33 -3.32 13.09 -9.53
CA HIS A 33 -3.10 13.96 -10.69
C HIS A 33 -2.28 15.20 -10.30
N GLU A 34 -2.67 15.91 -9.23
CA GLU A 34 -1.95 17.09 -8.74
C GLU A 34 -0.50 16.77 -8.36
N ALA A 35 -0.27 15.58 -7.77
CA ALA A 35 1.08 15.11 -7.48
C ALA A 35 1.88 14.85 -8.76
N LEU A 36 1.27 14.25 -9.79
CA LEU A 36 1.94 14.06 -11.08
C LEU A 36 2.27 15.39 -11.75
N ASP A 37 1.35 16.36 -11.77
CA ASP A 37 1.61 17.69 -12.33
C ASP A 37 2.77 18.40 -11.62
N THR A 38 2.91 18.19 -10.31
CA THR A 38 3.95 18.83 -9.49
C THR A 38 5.32 18.18 -9.66
N PHE A 39 5.38 16.85 -9.70
CA PHE A 39 6.64 16.11 -9.57
C PHE A 39 7.13 15.48 -10.88
N LEU A 40 6.29 15.38 -11.91
CA LEU A 40 6.69 14.86 -13.20
C LEU A 40 7.54 15.90 -13.94
N LYS A 41 8.69 15.46 -14.47
CA LYS A 41 9.62 16.32 -15.22
C LYS A 41 9.26 16.44 -16.70
N GLU A 42 8.12 15.89 -17.10
CA GLU A 42 7.62 15.83 -18.47
C GLU A 42 6.10 16.07 -18.47
N PRO A 43 5.51 16.47 -19.61
CA PRO A 43 4.06 16.60 -19.71
C PRO A 43 3.34 15.28 -19.41
N LEU A 44 2.21 15.37 -18.73
CA LEU A 44 1.35 14.24 -18.49
C LEU A 44 0.65 13.83 -19.80
N ASP A 45 0.86 12.60 -20.23
CA ASP A 45 0.09 11.99 -21.33
C ASP A 45 -1.32 11.58 -20.85
N ASP A 46 -2.36 12.14 -21.49
CA ASP A 46 -3.77 11.94 -21.13
C ASP A 46 -4.23 10.48 -21.23
N ALA A 47 -3.81 9.77 -22.28
CA ALA A 47 -4.21 8.37 -22.48
C ALA A 47 -3.55 7.46 -21.43
N LEU A 48 -2.30 7.75 -21.08
CA LEU A 48 -1.58 7.07 -20.01
C LEU A 48 -2.16 7.40 -18.63
N TRP A 49 -2.54 8.65 -18.40
CA TRP A 49 -3.24 9.05 -17.18
C TRP A 49 -4.57 8.33 -17.04
N GLN A 50 -5.39 8.29 -18.10
CA GLN A 50 -6.66 7.58 -18.08
C GLN A 50 -6.48 6.12 -17.63
N ARG A 51 -5.55 5.39 -18.27
CA ARG A 51 -5.23 4.00 -17.89
C ARG A 51 -4.77 3.86 -16.44
N LEU A 52 -3.89 4.74 -15.97
CA LEU A 52 -3.41 4.70 -14.58
C LEU A 52 -4.54 5.01 -13.60
N SER A 53 -5.32 6.05 -13.86
CA SER A 53 -6.39 6.53 -12.98
C SER A 53 -7.51 5.51 -12.80
N ASP A 54 -7.80 4.71 -13.82
CA ASP A 54 -8.79 3.62 -13.76
C ASP A 54 -8.39 2.50 -12.78
N ARG A 55 -7.11 2.37 -12.46
CA ARG A 55 -6.60 1.44 -11.43
C ARG A 55 -6.73 1.98 -10.02
N LEU A 56 -6.91 3.30 -9.86
CA LEU A 56 -6.85 3.99 -8.58
C LEU A 56 -8.19 3.89 -7.84
N ASP A 57 -8.09 3.53 -6.57
CA ASP A 57 -9.17 3.53 -5.59
C ASP A 57 -8.59 3.93 -4.21
N PHE A 58 -9.44 4.22 -3.24
CA PHE A 58 -9.02 4.63 -1.91
C PHE A 58 -9.81 3.92 -0.81
N CYS A 59 -9.10 3.49 0.24
CA CYS A 59 -9.68 2.86 1.41
C CYS A 59 -9.43 3.72 2.65
N ASN A 60 -10.52 4.29 3.18
CA ASN A 60 -10.51 5.09 4.39
C ASN A 60 -10.38 4.16 5.61
N LEU A 61 -9.21 4.16 6.26
CA LEU A 61 -8.96 3.44 7.51
C LEU A 61 -7.92 4.13 8.40
N ASP A 62 -8.07 3.97 9.71
CA ASP A 62 -6.99 4.21 10.67
C ASP A 62 -6.17 2.92 10.84
N VAL A 63 -4.87 2.98 10.58
CA VAL A 63 -3.98 1.81 10.70
C VAL A 63 -3.84 1.30 12.13
N ASN A 64 -4.24 2.10 13.12
CA ASN A 64 -4.26 1.69 14.53
C ASN A 64 -5.60 1.04 14.93
N ASP A 65 -6.61 1.06 14.05
CA ASP A 65 -7.89 0.38 14.26
C ASP A 65 -7.93 -0.92 13.45
N THR A 66 -7.65 -2.02 14.13
CA THR A 66 -7.52 -3.35 13.52
C THR A 66 -8.79 -3.79 12.79
N GLU A 67 -9.98 -3.45 13.30
CA GLU A 67 -11.25 -3.86 12.70
C GLU A 67 -11.50 -3.20 11.34
N GLN A 68 -10.94 -1.99 11.11
CA GLN A 68 -11.12 -1.28 9.85
C GLN A 68 -10.39 -1.92 8.68
N PHE A 69 -9.41 -2.81 8.92
CA PHE A 69 -8.72 -3.54 7.86
C PHE A 69 -9.63 -4.50 7.10
N GLN A 70 -10.76 -4.92 7.69
CA GLN A 70 -11.75 -5.73 6.98
C GLN A 70 -12.28 -5.01 5.73
N ARG A 71 -12.41 -3.67 5.79
CA ARG A 71 -12.81 -2.82 4.65
C ARG A 71 -11.80 -2.89 3.50
N LEU A 72 -10.52 -3.09 3.81
CA LEU A 72 -9.47 -3.24 2.81
C LEU A 72 -9.52 -4.64 2.20
N ALA A 73 -9.69 -5.68 3.02
CA ALA A 73 -9.80 -7.06 2.55
C ALA A 73 -10.96 -7.24 1.56
N GLU A 74 -12.12 -6.64 1.84
CA GLU A 74 -13.29 -6.64 0.94
C GLU A 74 -13.00 -6.00 -0.43
N ARG A 75 -12.15 -4.95 -0.47
CA ARG A 75 -11.77 -4.29 -1.73
C ARG A 75 -10.72 -5.06 -2.51
N VAL A 76 -9.78 -5.71 -1.81
CA VAL A 76 -8.63 -6.39 -2.40
C VAL A 76 -8.96 -7.82 -2.82
N THR A 77 -9.91 -8.49 -2.17
CA THR A 77 -10.24 -9.91 -2.38
C THR A 77 -8.97 -10.78 -2.34
N PRO A 78 -8.25 -10.83 -1.19
CA PRO A 78 -6.88 -11.35 -1.11
C PRO A 78 -6.75 -12.82 -1.53
N GLN A 79 -7.82 -13.60 -1.53
CA GLN A 79 -7.82 -15.00 -2.01
C GLN A 79 -7.70 -15.12 -3.54
N GLN A 80 -7.94 -14.02 -4.28
CA GLN A 80 -7.96 -14.01 -5.74
C GLN A 80 -6.79 -13.26 -6.36
N ARG A 81 -6.02 -12.52 -5.55
CA ARG A 81 -5.01 -11.56 -6.04
C ARG A 81 -3.75 -11.57 -5.18
N VAL A 82 -2.60 -11.47 -5.84
CA VAL A 82 -1.33 -11.19 -5.16
C VAL A 82 -1.36 -9.75 -4.67
N THR A 83 -1.10 -9.54 -3.38
CA THR A 83 -1.14 -8.20 -2.76
C THR A 83 0.26 -7.78 -2.36
N ILE A 84 0.64 -6.54 -2.69
CA ILE A 84 1.88 -5.89 -2.24
C ILE A 84 1.47 -4.70 -1.38
N ASN A 85 1.75 -4.76 -0.09
CA ASN A 85 1.41 -3.70 0.87
C ASN A 85 2.64 -2.79 1.07
N TYR A 86 2.61 -1.60 0.49
CA TYR A 86 3.71 -0.64 0.59
C TYR A 86 3.51 0.31 1.76
N PHE A 87 4.39 0.26 2.76
CA PHE A 87 4.26 1.08 3.97
C PHE A 87 4.95 2.44 3.78
N ALA A 88 4.27 3.34 3.07
CA ALA A 88 4.67 4.76 2.98
C ALA A 88 4.30 5.53 4.27
N MET A 89 4.64 4.97 5.43
CA MET A 89 4.29 5.48 6.76
C MET A 89 5.47 5.36 7.74
N PRO A 90 5.47 6.11 8.86
CA PRO A 90 6.55 6.03 9.84
C PRO A 90 6.71 4.62 10.45
N PRO A 91 7.93 4.19 10.82
CA PRO A 91 8.18 2.84 11.36
C PRO A 91 7.36 2.50 12.61
N SER A 92 6.96 3.51 13.39
CA SER A 92 6.12 3.32 14.57
C SER A 92 4.73 2.74 14.26
N THR A 93 4.27 2.79 13.00
CA THR A 93 2.99 2.23 12.59
C THR A 93 3.10 0.80 12.04
N PHE A 94 4.29 0.28 11.77
CA PHE A 94 4.46 -1.01 11.08
C PHE A 94 3.84 -2.18 11.85
N GLY A 95 4.04 -2.24 13.16
CA GLY A 95 3.44 -3.29 14.00
C GLY A 95 1.91 -3.28 13.94
N ALA A 96 1.29 -2.09 14.01
CA ALA A 96 -0.16 -1.94 13.93
C ALA A 96 -0.70 -2.33 12.54
N ILE A 97 0.00 -1.93 11.48
CA ILE A 97 -0.37 -2.32 10.10
C ILE A 97 -0.26 -3.84 9.92
N CYS A 98 0.82 -4.47 10.37
CA CYS A 98 1.00 -5.92 10.27
C CYS A 98 -0.08 -6.67 11.05
N GLN A 99 -0.42 -6.20 12.26
CA GLN A 99 -1.51 -6.76 13.05
C GLN A 99 -2.86 -6.63 12.34
N GLY A 100 -3.17 -5.45 11.79
CA GLY A 100 -4.40 -5.20 11.02
C GLY A 100 -4.52 -6.11 9.80
N LEU A 101 -3.45 -6.21 9.01
CA LEU A 101 -3.40 -7.11 7.85
C LEU A 101 -3.54 -8.58 8.25
N GLY A 102 -2.88 -8.99 9.33
CA GLY A 102 -3.00 -10.35 9.86
C GLY A 102 -4.42 -10.68 10.32
N HIS A 103 -5.06 -9.76 11.05
CA HIS A 103 -6.44 -9.91 11.51
C HIS A 103 -7.42 -10.03 10.33
N ALA A 104 -7.24 -9.25 9.27
CA ALA A 104 -8.09 -9.31 8.07
C ALA A 104 -7.75 -10.47 7.12
N GLY A 105 -6.81 -11.36 7.49
CA GLY A 105 -6.37 -12.50 6.67
C GLY A 105 -5.60 -12.09 5.39
N MET A 106 -5.05 -10.87 5.37
CA MET A 106 -4.30 -10.31 4.23
C MET A 106 -2.80 -10.60 4.28
N ASN A 107 -2.33 -11.32 5.29
CA ASN A 107 -0.93 -11.73 5.46
C ASN A 107 -0.59 -13.08 4.82
N LEU A 108 -1.59 -13.83 4.34
CA LEU A 108 -1.38 -15.14 3.73
C LEU A 108 -0.63 -15.01 2.39
N GLN A 109 0.26 -15.97 2.12
CA GLN A 109 0.94 -16.08 0.82
C GLN A 109 -0.09 -16.11 -0.32
N PRO A 110 0.16 -15.42 -1.46
CA PRO A 110 1.42 -14.79 -1.86
C PRO A 110 1.55 -13.29 -1.48
N SER A 111 0.88 -12.82 -0.43
CA SER A 111 0.95 -11.42 0.03
C SER A 111 2.37 -11.00 0.42
N ARG A 112 2.74 -9.75 0.16
CA ARG A 112 4.05 -9.17 0.48
C ARG A 112 3.90 -7.82 1.16
N ILE A 113 4.90 -7.44 1.95
CA ILE A 113 5.03 -6.09 2.50
C ILE A 113 6.32 -5.46 1.99
N VAL A 114 6.30 -4.14 1.80
CA VAL A 114 7.48 -3.33 1.48
C VAL A 114 7.58 -2.24 2.54
N MET A 115 8.69 -2.18 3.27
CA MET A 115 8.88 -1.25 4.40
C MET A 115 9.94 -0.21 4.09
N GLU A 116 9.62 1.06 4.33
CA GLU A 116 10.57 2.15 4.17
C GLU A 116 11.52 2.31 5.36
N LYS A 117 12.75 2.75 5.07
CA LYS A 117 13.72 3.10 6.11
C LYS A 117 13.28 4.37 6.84
N PRO A 118 13.62 4.54 8.13
CA PRO A 118 14.56 3.72 8.92
C PRO A 118 13.90 2.53 9.65
N LEU A 119 14.55 1.35 9.61
CA LEU A 119 14.11 0.15 10.36
C LEU A 119 14.76 0.10 11.75
N GLY A 120 14.53 1.16 12.52
CA GLY A 120 15.19 1.40 13.80
C GLY A 120 16.42 2.32 13.67
N THR A 121 16.86 2.85 14.80
CA THR A 121 18.01 3.76 14.92
C THR A 121 19.18 3.12 15.66
N ASP A 122 18.96 1.94 16.23
CA ASP A 122 19.94 1.10 16.91
C ASP A 122 19.55 -0.38 16.77
N LEU A 123 20.41 -1.27 17.25
CA LEU A 123 20.17 -2.72 17.19
C LEU A 123 18.89 -3.14 17.95
N ALA A 124 18.59 -2.48 19.08
CA ALA A 124 17.46 -2.87 19.91
C ALA A 124 16.12 -2.52 19.24
N SER A 125 15.99 -1.30 18.72
CA SER A 125 14.84 -0.83 17.97
C SER A 125 14.65 -1.60 16.66
N SER A 126 15.75 -1.93 15.96
CA SER A 126 15.69 -2.72 14.73
C SER A 126 15.17 -4.14 14.99
N ARG A 127 15.67 -4.82 16.02
CA ARG A 127 15.15 -6.13 16.45
C ARG A 127 13.69 -6.06 16.86
N ALA A 128 13.29 -5.03 17.60
CA ALA A 128 11.91 -4.86 18.02
C ALA A 128 10.94 -4.71 16.83
N ILE A 129 11.32 -3.95 15.79
CA ILE A 129 10.52 -3.82 14.56
C ILE A 129 10.46 -5.18 13.84
N ASN A 130 11.60 -5.85 13.67
CA ASN A 130 11.65 -7.15 13.01
C ASN A 130 10.77 -8.19 13.72
N ASP A 131 10.85 -8.27 15.05
CA ASP A 131 10.07 -9.18 15.87
C ASP A 131 8.56 -8.87 15.82
N GLN A 132 8.16 -7.63 15.55
CA GLN A 132 6.76 -7.28 15.34
C GLN A 132 6.25 -7.73 13.97
N VAL A 133 7.07 -7.58 12.94
CA VAL A 133 6.75 -7.98 11.56
C VAL A 133 6.70 -9.50 11.42
N ALA A 134 7.71 -10.19 11.94
CA ALA A 134 7.87 -11.64 11.86
C ALA A 134 6.76 -12.44 12.60
N ARG A 135 5.93 -11.77 13.40
CA ARG A 135 4.71 -12.38 13.99
C ARG A 135 3.63 -12.63 12.96
N TYR A 136 3.61 -11.88 11.87
CA TYR A 136 2.51 -11.85 10.90
C TYR A 136 2.95 -12.22 9.49
N PHE A 137 4.21 -11.98 9.14
CA PHE A 137 4.75 -12.25 7.81
C PHE A 137 6.02 -13.11 7.91
N ASP A 138 6.15 -14.07 7.00
CA ASP A 138 7.38 -14.81 6.80
C ASP A 138 8.43 -13.93 6.10
N GLU A 139 9.71 -14.22 6.31
CA GLU A 139 10.82 -13.40 5.79
C GLU A 139 10.78 -13.22 4.26
N ASP A 140 10.32 -14.23 3.51
CA ASP A 140 10.22 -14.16 2.05
C ASP A 140 9.08 -13.25 1.53
N GLN A 141 8.23 -12.77 2.44
CA GLN A 141 7.17 -11.79 2.20
C GLN A 141 7.64 -10.35 2.46
N VAL A 142 8.80 -10.13 3.09
CA VAL A 142 9.27 -8.81 3.56
C VAL A 142 10.33 -8.22 2.64
N TYR A 143 10.16 -6.96 2.23
CA TYR A 143 11.02 -6.23 1.29
C TYR A 143 11.36 -4.82 1.77
#